data_AF-A0A954PG57-F1
#
_entry.id   AF-A0A954PG57-F1
#
_cell.length_a   1.000
_cell.length_b   1.000
_cell.length_c   1.000
_cell.angle_alpha   90.00
_cell.angle_beta   90.00
_cell.angle_gamma   90.00
#
_symmetry.space_group_name_H-M   'P 1'
#
loop_
_entity.id
_entity.type
_entity.pdbx_description
1 polymer ?
#
loop_
_entity_poly.entity_id
_entity_poly.type
_entity_poly.pdbx_seq_one_letter_code
_entity_poly.pdbx_strand_id
1 'polypeptide(L)'
;MQTALEVLRVIQSSENIQSDAPQRFSDASQDGDYYRQGDVYIVRRDAVPDGLSRTKLELQLAPGTTKGSRHVLDSGEGVEMFADPNGDALQGPWLRIDSERTITHPEHGDIICPAGVYEITYQRAYADELRRVQD
;
A
#
# COMPACT_ATOMS: atom_id res chain seq x y z
N MET A 1 -25.85 -30.76 17.78
CA MET A 1 -24.41 -30.95 18.07
C MET A 1 -23.69 -30.86 16.73
N GLN A 2 -23.08 -29.71 16.42
CA GLN A 2 -22.39 -29.52 15.14
C GLN A 2 -21.14 -30.41 15.10
N THR A 3 -20.91 -31.03 13.96
CA THR A 3 -19.77 -31.94 13.75
C THR A 3 -18.49 -31.14 13.53
N ALA A 4 -17.34 -31.71 13.89
CA ALA A 4 -16.04 -31.06 13.69
C ALA A 4 -15.77 -30.67 12.21
N LEU A 5 -16.39 -31.39 11.26
CA LEU A 5 -16.33 -31.09 9.82
C LEU A 5 -17.13 -29.84 9.43
N GLU A 6 -18.26 -29.57 10.08
CA GLU A 6 -19.05 -28.37 9.82
C GLU A 6 -18.35 -27.12 10.36
N VAL A 7 -17.73 -27.22 11.53
CA VAL A 7 -16.93 -26.12 12.10
C VAL A 7 -15.71 -25.82 11.23
N LEU A 8 -15.01 -26.85 10.73
CA LEU A 8 -13.88 -26.67 9.82
C LEU A 8 -14.29 -25.98 8.51
N ARG A 9 -15.43 -26.35 7.91
CA ARG A 9 -15.94 -25.70 6.69
C ARG A 9 -16.34 -24.24 6.93
N VAL A 10 -16.92 -23.93 8.08
CA VAL A 10 -17.26 -22.55 8.45
C VAL A 10 -15.99 -21.72 8.62
N ILE A 11 -14.96 -22.28 9.28
CA ILE A 11 -13.65 -21.63 9.42
C ILE A 11 -13.01 -21.41 8.04
N GLN A 12 -12.97 -22.43 7.18
CA GLN A 12 -12.42 -22.32 5.82
C GLN A 12 -13.19 -21.33 4.93
N SER A 13 -14.51 -21.24 5.08
CA SER A 13 -15.31 -20.21 4.38
C SER A 13 -15.07 -18.80 4.94
N SER A 14 -14.67 -18.70 6.21
CA SER A 14 -14.29 -17.43 6.85
C SER A 14 -12.85 -17.01 6.52
N GLU A 15 -12.00 -17.94 6.06
CA GLU A 15 -10.67 -17.64 5.50
C GLU A 15 -10.74 -17.06 4.08
N ASN A 16 -11.92 -17.09 3.46
CA ASN A 16 -12.18 -16.52 2.14
C ASN A 16 -12.75 -15.09 2.29
N ILE A 17 -12.10 -14.26 3.11
CA ILE A 17 -12.38 -12.82 3.15
C ILE A 17 -11.96 -12.26 1.79
N GLN A 18 -12.93 -12.08 0.90
CA GLN A 18 -12.71 -11.34 -0.34
C GLN A 18 -12.37 -9.90 0.02
N SER A 19 -11.08 -9.59 0.06
CA SER A 19 -10.56 -8.24 0.31
C SER A 19 -10.60 -7.39 -0.98
N ASP A 20 -11.60 -7.66 -1.82
CA ASP A 20 -11.73 -7.13 -3.19
C ASP A 20 -12.59 -5.86 -3.23
N ALA A 21 -13.29 -5.56 -2.13
CA ALA A 21 -14.07 -4.33 -2.02
C ALA A 21 -13.12 -3.12 -1.87
N PRO A 22 -13.38 -1.99 -2.55
CA PRO A 22 -12.63 -0.76 -2.34
C PRO A 22 -12.62 -0.35 -0.86
N GLN A 23 -11.47 0.10 -0.39
CA GLN A 23 -11.26 0.61 0.97
C GLN A 23 -10.94 2.10 0.90
N ARG A 24 -11.33 2.85 1.91
CA ARG A 24 -11.11 4.29 1.98
C ARG A 24 -10.59 4.66 3.35
N PHE A 25 -9.51 5.44 3.41
CA PHE A 25 -9.10 6.08 4.66
C PHE A 25 -10.23 6.98 5.15
N SER A 26 -10.73 6.71 6.35
CA SER A 26 -11.81 7.49 6.94
C SER A 26 -11.33 8.90 7.33
N ASP A 27 -12.24 9.85 7.47
CA ASP A 27 -11.91 11.17 8.01
C ASP A 27 -11.42 11.12 9.47
N ALA A 28 -11.65 9.99 10.15
CA ALA A 28 -11.18 9.72 11.50
C ALA A 28 -9.81 9.00 11.54
N SER A 29 -9.20 8.72 10.38
CA SER A 29 -7.91 8.04 10.32
C SER A 29 -6.79 8.90 10.89
N GLN A 30 -5.92 8.28 11.68
CA GLN A 30 -4.85 8.92 12.46
C GLN A 30 -3.47 8.55 11.91
N ASP A 31 -2.43 9.24 12.40
CA ASP A 31 -1.04 8.85 12.12
C ASP A 31 -0.80 7.38 12.47
N GLY A 32 -0.23 6.65 11.52
CA GLY A 32 0.07 5.22 11.66
C GLY A 32 -1.06 4.28 11.27
N ASP A 33 -2.29 4.76 11.03
CA ASP A 33 -3.33 3.93 10.43
C ASP A 33 -2.91 3.48 9.03
N TYR A 34 -3.19 2.24 8.66
CA TYR A 34 -2.72 1.71 7.39
C TYR A 34 -3.68 0.74 6.74
N TYR A 35 -3.56 0.66 5.41
CA TYR A 35 -4.05 -0.47 4.64
C TYR A 35 -2.88 -1.30 4.13
N ARG A 36 -3.06 -2.62 4.17
CA ARG A 36 -2.13 -3.58 3.58
C ARG A 36 -2.73 -4.08 2.28
N GLN A 37 -1.96 -4.00 1.20
CA GLN A 37 -2.37 -4.47 -0.11
C GLN A 37 -1.18 -5.16 -0.76
N GLY A 38 -1.29 -6.45 -1.11
CA GLY A 38 -0.22 -7.18 -1.82
C GLY A 38 1.16 -6.99 -1.18
N ASP A 39 2.04 -6.30 -1.90
CA ASP A 39 3.45 -6.06 -1.54
C ASP A 39 3.68 -4.77 -0.76
N VAL A 40 2.65 -3.95 -0.52
CA VAL A 40 2.77 -2.64 0.14
C VAL A 40 1.95 -2.52 1.42
N TYR A 41 2.43 -1.66 2.31
CA TYR A 41 1.61 -0.96 3.29
C TYR A 41 1.49 0.50 2.87
N ILE A 42 0.27 1.02 2.93
CA ILE A 42 -0.03 2.43 2.73
C ILE A 42 -0.38 2.97 4.10
N VAL A 43 0.49 3.81 4.68
CA VAL A 43 0.37 4.29 6.06
C VAL A 43 0.01 5.77 6.03
N ARG A 44 -1.06 6.17 6.72
CA ARG A 44 -1.43 7.57 6.92
C ARG A 44 -0.39 8.23 7.82
N ARG A 45 0.03 9.43 7.45
CA ARG A 45 0.98 10.24 8.20
C ARG A 45 0.46 11.65 8.41
N ASP A 46 0.81 12.25 9.55
CA ASP A 46 0.41 13.63 9.86
C ASP A 46 1.14 14.65 8.99
N ALA A 47 2.43 14.41 8.71
CA ALA A 47 3.28 15.29 7.93
C ALA A 47 4.38 14.52 7.19
N VAL A 48 4.97 15.15 6.18
CA VAL A 48 6.19 14.65 5.52
C VAL A 48 7.37 14.96 6.46
N PRO A 49 8.18 13.96 6.88
CA PRO A 49 9.34 14.17 7.72
C PRO A 49 10.39 15.10 7.08
N ASP A 50 11.14 15.79 7.93
CA ASP A 50 12.31 16.55 7.51
C ASP A 50 13.39 15.61 6.93
N GLY A 51 14.16 16.11 5.97
CA GLY A 51 15.27 15.36 5.35
C GLY A 51 14.87 14.47 4.17
N LEU A 52 13.58 14.28 3.91
CA LEU A 52 13.13 13.63 2.68
C LEU A 52 13.36 14.55 1.46
N SER A 53 13.77 13.94 0.36
CA SER A 53 14.05 14.66 -0.89
C SER A 53 12.93 14.44 -1.89
N ARG A 54 12.41 15.53 -2.49
CA ARG A 54 11.43 15.42 -3.56
C ARG A 54 12.04 14.63 -4.72
N THR A 55 11.32 13.63 -5.21
CA THR A 55 11.73 12.79 -6.31
C THR A 55 10.77 12.93 -7.49
N LYS A 56 11.14 12.31 -8.61
CA LYS A 56 10.26 12.21 -9.77
C LYS A 56 9.02 11.41 -9.37
N LEU A 57 7.86 11.91 -9.75
CA LEU A 57 6.60 11.20 -9.55
C LEU A 57 6.54 9.96 -10.45
N GLU A 58 6.31 8.81 -9.83
CA GLU A 58 5.98 7.56 -10.50
C GLU A 58 4.58 7.12 -10.05
N LEU A 59 3.75 6.66 -11.00
CA LEU A 59 2.40 6.23 -10.65
C LEU A 59 2.40 4.86 -9.98
N GLN A 60 3.33 3.98 -10.33
CA GLN A 60 3.48 2.69 -9.69
C GLN A 60 4.30 2.84 -8.41
N LEU A 61 3.72 2.45 -7.27
CA LEU A 61 4.27 2.68 -5.95
C LEU A 61 5.20 1.57 -5.48
N ALA A 62 5.04 0.35 -6.01
CA ALA A 62 5.95 -0.77 -5.78
C ALA A 62 6.81 -1.00 -7.02
N PRO A 63 8.13 -1.24 -6.87
CA PRO A 63 8.97 -1.58 -8.00
C PRO A 63 8.58 -2.95 -8.60
N GLY A 64 9.09 -3.27 -9.78
CA GLY A 64 8.85 -4.57 -10.42
C GLY A 64 7.77 -4.55 -11.50
N THR A 65 7.58 -5.71 -12.15
CA THR A 65 6.74 -5.85 -13.35
C THR A 65 5.70 -6.97 -13.24
N THR A 66 5.63 -7.62 -12.08
CA THR A 66 4.70 -8.72 -11.82
C THR A 66 3.27 -8.17 -11.67
N LYS A 67 2.30 -9.07 -11.51
CA LYS A 67 0.92 -8.65 -11.22
C LYS A 67 0.80 -8.05 -9.81
N GLY A 68 1.53 -8.61 -8.84
CA GLY A 68 1.52 -8.19 -7.43
C GLY A 68 2.15 -6.80 -7.19
N SER A 69 3.09 -6.37 -8.03
CA SER A 69 3.71 -5.05 -7.88
C SER A 69 2.89 -3.88 -8.45
N ARG A 70 1.72 -4.13 -9.05
CA ARG A 70 0.92 -3.12 -9.78
C ARG A 70 0.03 -2.30 -8.84
N HIS A 71 0.63 -1.73 -7.80
CA HIS A 71 -0.02 -0.70 -6.97
C HIS A 71 0.14 0.65 -7.66
N VAL A 72 -0.90 1.14 -8.33
CA VAL A 72 -0.79 2.28 -9.25
C VAL A 72 -1.77 3.40 -8.87
N LEU A 73 -1.26 4.61 -8.70
CA LEU A 73 -2.07 5.83 -8.60
C LEU A 73 -2.86 6.05 -9.89
N ASP A 74 -4.14 6.35 -9.74
CA ASP A 74 -5.06 6.71 -10.82
C ASP A 74 -4.60 7.95 -11.61
N SER A 75 -3.99 8.93 -10.91
CA SER A 75 -3.43 10.14 -11.50
C SER A 75 -2.29 10.71 -10.66
N GLY A 76 -1.38 11.43 -11.33
CA GLY A 76 -0.30 12.17 -10.69
C GLY A 76 -0.61 13.63 -10.36
N GLU A 77 -1.77 14.14 -10.79
CA GLU A 77 -2.18 15.51 -10.50
C GLU A 77 -2.30 15.72 -8.98
N GLY A 78 -1.79 16.83 -8.43
CA GLY A 78 -1.86 17.11 -6.99
C GLY A 78 -1.13 16.11 -6.10
N VAL A 79 -0.18 15.34 -6.65
CA VAL A 79 0.68 14.41 -5.89
C VAL A 79 2.13 14.88 -5.93
N GLU A 80 2.71 15.07 -4.75
CA GLU A 80 4.15 15.21 -4.58
C GLU A 80 4.73 13.91 -4.02
N MET A 81 5.85 13.47 -4.61
CA MET A 81 6.55 12.26 -4.18
C MET A 81 7.90 12.61 -3.56
N PHE A 82 8.22 11.96 -2.46
CA PHE A 82 9.49 12.12 -1.75
C PHE A 82 10.13 10.76 -1.52
N ALA A 83 11.44 10.72 -1.49
CA ALA A 83 12.23 9.55 -1.14
C ALA A 83 13.10 9.86 0.08
N ASP A 84 13.30 8.86 0.93
CA ASP A 84 14.29 8.93 2.00
C ASP A 84 15.68 8.62 1.41
N PRO A 85 16.62 9.57 1.41
CA PRO A 85 17.99 9.30 0.93
C PRO A 85 18.73 8.25 1.76
N ASN A 86 18.26 7.95 2.97
CA ASN A 86 18.81 6.93 3.86
C ASN A 86 17.87 5.72 4.03
N GLY A 87 16.82 5.62 3.22
CA GLY A 87 15.86 4.53 3.27
C GLY A 87 16.49 3.18 2.93
N ASP A 88 15.96 2.11 3.54
CA ASP A 88 16.38 0.75 3.24
C ASP A 88 15.54 0.09 2.13
N ALA A 89 15.78 -1.19 1.85
CA ALA A 89 15.08 -1.94 0.80
C ALA A 89 13.58 -2.17 1.06
N LEU A 90 13.08 -1.88 2.26
CA LEU A 90 11.66 -1.93 2.62
C LEU A 90 11.01 -0.55 2.55
N GLN A 91 11.80 0.52 2.39
CA GLN A 91 11.28 1.87 2.34
C GLN A 91 10.82 2.21 0.93
N GLY A 92 9.53 2.53 0.79
CA GLY A 92 8.95 3.06 -0.44
C GLY A 92 8.88 4.59 -0.44
N PRO A 93 8.22 5.17 -1.45
CA PRO A 93 8.04 6.61 -1.52
C PRO A 93 7.10 7.14 -0.44
N TRP A 94 7.28 8.41 -0.10
CA TRP A 94 6.32 9.21 0.64
C TRP A 94 5.50 10.05 -0.34
N LEU A 95 4.20 10.15 -0.11
CA LEU A 95 3.26 10.89 -0.94
C LEU A 95 2.65 12.02 -0.12
N ARG A 96 2.61 13.22 -0.70
CA ARG A 96 1.69 14.28 -0.29
C ARG A 96 0.63 14.43 -1.37
N ILE A 97 -0.63 14.31 -0.98
CA ILE A 97 -1.78 14.29 -1.87
C ILE A 97 -2.67 15.49 -1.53
N ASP A 98 -2.90 16.38 -2.50
CA ASP A 98 -3.69 17.60 -2.30
C ASP A 98 -5.20 17.39 -2.55
N SER A 99 -5.56 16.35 -3.31
CA SER A 99 -6.93 15.98 -3.61
C SER A 99 -7.05 14.47 -3.69
N GLU A 100 -8.20 13.90 -3.35
CA GLU A 100 -8.44 12.46 -3.32
C GLU A 100 -7.86 11.70 -4.51
N ARG A 101 -7.10 10.64 -4.23
CA ARG A 101 -6.53 9.73 -5.24
C ARG A 101 -6.87 8.30 -4.91
N THR A 102 -6.77 7.44 -5.92
CA THR A 102 -7.05 6.02 -5.78
C THR A 102 -5.81 5.23 -6.18
N ILE A 103 -5.37 4.34 -5.28
CA ILE A 103 -4.35 3.34 -5.56
C ILE A 103 -5.06 2.08 -6.03
N THR A 104 -4.93 1.80 -7.31
CA THR A 104 -5.54 0.65 -7.97
C THR A 104 -4.63 -0.57 -7.91
N HIS A 105 -5.22 -1.76 -7.89
CA HIS A 105 -4.49 -3.03 -7.98
C HIS A 105 -5.33 -4.10 -8.69
N PRO A 106 -4.74 -4.94 -9.57
CA PRO A 106 -5.49 -5.93 -10.33
C PRO A 106 -6.04 -7.13 -9.53
N GLU A 107 -5.68 -7.28 -8.26
CA GLU A 107 -6.07 -8.43 -7.40
C GLU A 107 -6.71 -8.02 -6.06
N HIS A 108 -6.75 -6.74 -5.76
CA HIS A 108 -7.20 -6.25 -4.46
C HIS A 108 -8.15 -5.08 -4.69
N GLY A 109 -9.04 -4.84 -3.73
CA GLY A 109 -9.86 -3.63 -3.77
C GLY A 109 -9.01 -2.37 -3.81
N ASP A 110 -9.46 -1.38 -4.56
CA ASP A 110 -8.80 -0.09 -4.66
C ASP A 110 -8.70 0.59 -3.29
N ILE A 111 -7.60 1.31 -3.05
CA ILE A 111 -7.42 2.11 -1.83
C ILE A 111 -7.64 3.58 -2.17
N ILE A 112 -8.67 4.17 -1.57
CA ILE A 112 -9.01 5.58 -1.75
C ILE A 112 -8.34 6.38 -0.63
N CYS A 113 -7.48 7.29 -1.06
CA CYS A 113 -6.67 8.17 -0.22
C CYS A 113 -7.20 9.60 -0.34
N PRO A 114 -7.92 10.13 0.67
CA PRO A 114 -8.19 11.56 0.78
C PRO A 114 -6.91 12.39 0.82
N ALA A 115 -7.02 13.72 0.72
CA ALA A 115 -5.88 14.61 0.86
C ALA A 115 -5.10 14.37 2.18
N GLY A 116 -3.78 14.51 2.12
CA GLY A 116 -2.85 14.37 3.23
C GLY A 116 -1.58 13.62 2.87
N VAL A 117 -0.89 13.08 3.87
CA VAL A 117 0.43 12.45 3.70
C VAL A 117 0.33 10.95 3.90
N TYR A 118 1.03 10.21 3.06
CA TYR A 118 1.09 8.76 3.11
C TYR A 118 2.52 8.27 2.94
N GLU A 119 2.89 7.28 3.74
CA GLU A 119 4.13 6.54 3.59
C GLU A 119 3.84 5.19 2.95
N ILE A 120 4.60 4.84 1.93
CA ILE A 120 4.58 3.52 1.32
C ILE A 120 5.76 2.72 1.89
N THR A 121 5.49 1.52 2.40
CA THR A 121 6.55 0.57 2.76
C THR A 121 6.31 -0.77 2.07
N TYR A 122 7.39 -1.45 1.70
CA TYR A 122 7.35 -2.74 1.05
C TYR A 122 7.38 -3.88 2.06
N GLN A 123 6.74 -5.00 1.72
CA GLN A 123 6.79 -6.20 2.53
C GLN A 123 8.12 -6.95 2.39
N ARG A 124 8.56 -7.62 3.46
CA ARG A 124 9.82 -8.39 3.48
C ARG A 124 9.93 -9.43 2.37
N ALA A 125 8.84 -10.12 2.05
CA ALA A 125 8.81 -11.10 0.97
C ALA A 125 9.20 -10.48 -0.38
N TYR A 126 8.75 -9.25 -0.63
CA TYR A 126 9.10 -8.49 -1.81
C TYR A 126 10.54 -7.92 -1.75
N ALA A 127 10.99 -7.43 -0.59
CA ALA A 127 12.37 -6.96 -0.45
C ALA A 127 13.41 -8.09 -0.63
N ASP A 128 13.07 -9.33 -0.29
CA ASP A 128 13.92 -10.48 -0.58
C ASP A 128 13.97 -10.80 -2.09
N GLU A 129 12.88 -10.57 -2.83
CA GLU A 129 12.86 -10.67 -4.30
C GLU A 129 13.71 -9.59 -4.95
N LEU A 130 13.59 -8.32 -4.51
CA LEU A 130 14.44 -7.23 -4.96
C LEU A 130 15.93 -7.53 -4.77
N ARG A 131 16.31 -8.10 -3.62
CA ARG A 131 17.71 -8.43 -3.32
C ARG A 131 18.26 -9.48 -4.27
N ARG A 132 17.46 -10.51 -4.62
CA ARG A 132 17.88 -11.57 -5.57
C ARG A 132 18.07 -11.08 -7.00
N VAL A 133 17.37 -10.01 -7.40
CA VAL A 133 17.52 -9.42 -8.74
C VAL A 133 18.75 -8.51 -8.84
N GLN A 134 19.26 -8.02 -7.70
CA GLN A 134 20.46 -7.19 -7.63
C GLN A 134 21.77 -7.99 -7.57
N ASP A 135 21.71 -9.29 -7.22
CA ASP A 135 22.83 -10.24 -7.24
C ASP A 135 23.02 -10.89 -8.63
#